data_AF-A0A9X0DBJ8-F1
#
_entry.id   AF-A0A9X0DBJ8-F1
#
_cell.length_a   1.000
_cell.length_b   1.000
_cell.length_c   1.000
_cell.angle_alpha   90.00
_cell.angle_beta   90.00
_cell.angle_gamma   90.00
#
_symmetry.space_group_name_H-M   'P 1'
#
loop_
_entity.id
_entity.type
_entity.pdbx_description
1 polymer ?
#
loop_
_entity_poly.entity_id
_entity_poly.type
_entity_poly.pdbx_seq_one_letter_code
_entity_poly.pdbx_strand_id
1 'polypeptide(L)'
;MEGIGVEDTRQRFTVDIRILAEKKKSSYCTARVKGFPVTETCEDFRKEVQNILPGTHDETNIPSSSITEKIDDYIHSLKERHGESGYQPYQYKLWAEMLALGSHKSQEEPPMLPIFRNKIAKKTQPAASSSTSTMGTSVPGNSRSEILRQLRELNELKQMDVLTDEEFADKKKVLLNDLN
;
A
#
# COMPACT_ATOMS: atom_id res chain seq x y z
N MET A 1 -35.66 -58.18 -5.98
CA MET A 1 -34.33 -57.56 -5.80
C MET A 1 -34.59 -56.17 -5.24
N GLU A 2 -34.50 -56.07 -3.93
CA GLU A 2 -34.74 -54.82 -3.19
C GLU A 2 -33.52 -53.91 -3.36
N GLY A 3 -33.75 -52.68 -3.80
CA GLY A 3 -32.71 -51.68 -3.98
C GLY A 3 -32.14 -51.28 -2.63
N ILE A 4 -30.84 -51.50 -2.46
CA ILE A 4 -30.09 -51.07 -1.27
C ILE A 4 -30.05 -49.55 -1.31
N GLY A 5 -30.91 -48.92 -0.50
CA GLY A 5 -30.85 -47.48 -0.25
C GLY A 5 -29.53 -47.15 0.42
N VAL A 6 -28.63 -46.51 -0.33
CA VAL A 6 -27.42 -45.91 0.25
C VAL A 6 -27.90 -44.73 1.08
N GLU A 7 -28.15 -44.97 2.37
CA GLU A 7 -28.35 -43.89 3.34
C GLU A 7 -27.09 -43.04 3.32
N ASP A 8 -27.24 -41.81 2.82
CA ASP A 8 -26.20 -40.79 2.75
C ASP A 8 -25.77 -40.45 4.19
N THR A 9 -24.73 -41.13 4.65
CA THR A 9 -24.09 -40.94 5.96
C THR A 9 -23.26 -39.66 6.00
N ARG A 10 -23.57 -38.65 5.17
CA ARG A 10 -23.06 -37.27 5.35
C ARG A 10 -23.75 -36.68 6.55
N GLN A 11 -23.27 -37.17 7.67
CA GLN A 11 -23.58 -36.82 9.02
C GLN A 11 -23.53 -35.30 9.11
N ARG A 12 -24.57 -34.78 9.76
CA ARG A 12 -25.00 -33.39 9.82
C ARG A 12 -24.00 -32.51 10.59
N PHE A 13 -22.78 -32.39 10.10
CA PHE A 13 -21.81 -31.49 10.71
C PHE A 13 -22.22 -30.06 10.38
N THR A 14 -22.44 -29.29 11.44
CA THR A 14 -22.64 -27.86 11.39
C THR A 14 -21.40 -27.18 11.91
N VAL A 15 -20.82 -26.27 11.13
CA VAL A 15 -19.67 -25.47 11.53
C VAL A 15 -20.12 -24.03 11.73
N ASP A 16 -19.83 -23.47 12.90
CA ASP A 16 -20.04 -22.07 13.21
C ASP A 16 -18.74 -21.29 12.94
N ILE A 17 -18.73 -20.49 11.88
CA ILE A 17 -17.59 -19.66 11.48
C ILE A 17 -17.76 -18.28 12.10
N ARG A 18 -16.78 -17.82 12.88
CA ARG A 18 -16.74 -16.44 13.42
C ARG A 18 -15.93 -15.56 12.49
N ILE A 19 -16.55 -14.50 12.00
CA ILE A 19 -15.91 -13.51 11.12
C ILE A 19 -15.77 -12.22 11.91
N LEU A 20 -14.52 -11.78 12.11
CA LEU A 20 -14.20 -10.55 12.82
C LEU A 20 -14.30 -9.36 11.86
N ALA A 21 -14.95 -8.28 12.28
CA ALA A 21 -14.97 -7.05 11.52
C ALA A 21 -13.61 -6.33 11.63
N GLU A 22 -13.05 -5.94 10.48
CA GLU A 22 -11.72 -5.31 10.41
C GLU A 22 -11.61 -4.02 11.23
N LYS A 23 -12.69 -3.21 11.23
CA LYS A 23 -12.71 -1.89 11.88
C LYS A 23 -13.04 -1.94 13.38
N LYS A 24 -13.54 -3.06 13.90
CA LYS A 24 -13.96 -3.21 15.30
C LYS A 24 -13.67 -4.62 15.79
N LYS A 25 -12.53 -4.79 16.48
CA LYS A 25 -12.06 -6.07 17.04
C LYS A 25 -13.07 -6.77 17.97
N SER A 26 -14.05 -6.06 18.50
CA SER A 26 -15.10 -6.60 19.38
C SER A 26 -16.40 -6.98 18.67
N SER A 27 -16.57 -6.63 17.38
CA SER A 27 -17.75 -7.04 16.61
C SER A 27 -17.41 -8.21 15.70
N TYR A 28 -18.21 -9.28 15.82
CA TYR A 28 -18.14 -10.43 14.93
C TYR A 28 -19.54 -10.79 14.44
N CYS A 29 -19.62 -11.38 13.25
CA CYS A 29 -20.79 -12.16 12.85
C CYS A 29 -20.46 -13.65 12.91
N THR A 30 -21.47 -14.48 13.16
CA THR A 30 -21.33 -15.94 13.11
C THR A 30 -22.16 -16.46 11.96
N ALA A 31 -21.51 -17.16 11.03
CA ALA A 31 -22.17 -17.85 9.94
C ALA A 31 -22.20 -19.34 10.25
N ARG A 32 -23.42 -19.92 10.26
CA ARG A 32 -23.61 -21.35 10.49
C ARG A 32 -23.73 -22.07 9.15
N VAL A 33 -22.74 -22.91 8.84
CA VAL A 33 -22.73 -23.74 7.63
C VAL A 33 -23.25 -25.12 7.98
N LYS A 34 -24.34 -25.56 7.32
CA LYS A 34 -24.90 -26.91 7.46
C LYS A 34 -24.39 -27.80 6.33
N GLY A 35 -24.00 -29.03 6.65
CA GLY A 35 -23.52 -29.98 5.63
C GLY A 35 -22.13 -29.61 5.16
N PHE A 36 -21.22 -29.38 6.10
CA PHE A 36 -19.85 -28.98 5.80
C PHE A 36 -19.22 -29.99 4.83
N PRO A 37 -18.86 -29.57 3.61
CA PRO A 37 -18.27 -30.47 2.64
C PRO A 37 -16.91 -30.90 3.17
N VAL A 38 -16.67 -32.22 3.20
CA VAL A 38 -15.30 -32.73 3.34
C VAL A 38 -14.64 -32.49 1.99
N THR A 39 -14.27 -31.24 1.71
CA THR A 39 -13.45 -30.94 0.54
C THR A 39 -12.06 -31.49 0.80
N GLU A 40 -11.49 -32.16 -0.18
CA GLU A 40 -10.15 -32.75 -0.05
C GLU A 40 -9.06 -31.66 0.07
N THR A 41 -9.36 -30.43 -0.35
CA THR A 41 -8.43 -29.31 -0.36
C THR A 41 -8.95 -28.07 0.36
N CYS A 42 -8.00 -27.27 0.87
CA CYS A 42 -8.29 -25.96 1.49
C CYS A 42 -8.80 -24.91 0.49
N GLU A 43 -8.52 -25.04 -0.81
CA GLU A 43 -8.96 -24.08 -1.83
C GLU A 43 -10.45 -24.20 -2.11
N ASP A 44 -10.94 -25.43 -2.22
CA ASP A 44 -12.37 -25.70 -2.42
C ASP A 44 -13.19 -25.22 -1.22
N PHE A 45 -12.66 -25.44 0.00
CA PHE A 45 -13.23 -24.88 1.22
C PHE A 45 -13.34 -23.35 1.16
N ARG A 46 -12.28 -22.65 0.73
CA ARG A 46 -12.29 -21.18 0.61
C ARG A 46 -13.35 -20.70 -0.38
N LYS A 47 -13.46 -21.35 -1.55
CA LYS A 47 -14.46 -21.01 -2.57
C LYS A 47 -15.88 -21.20 -2.07
N GLU A 48 -16.14 -22.28 -1.34
CA GLU A 48 -17.49 -22.56 -0.84
C GLU A 48 -17.89 -21.62 0.30
N VAL A 49 -16.96 -21.31 1.22
CA VAL A 49 -17.18 -20.27 2.25
C VAL A 49 -17.46 -18.91 1.59
N GLN A 50 -16.74 -18.56 0.53
CA GLN A 50 -16.96 -17.30 -0.21
C GLN A 50 -18.36 -17.24 -0.84
N ASN A 51 -18.90 -18.37 -1.31
CA ASN A 51 -20.26 -18.44 -1.86
C ASN A 51 -21.36 -18.34 -0.79
N ILE A 52 -21.09 -18.82 0.43
CA ILE A 52 -22.07 -18.87 1.53
C ILE A 52 -22.17 -17.54 2.26
N LEU A 53 -21.14 -16.68 2.22
CA LEU A 53 -21.14 -15.40 2.93
C LEU A 53 -21.77 -14.29 2.07
N PRO A 54 -23.01 -13.86 2.36
CA PRO A 54 -23.62 -12.74 1.66
C PRO A 54 -22.97 -11.45 2.17
N GLY A 55 -21.95 -10.95 1.48
CA GLY A 55 -21.44 -9.60 1.80
C GLY A 55 -19.97 -9.32 1.57
N THR A 56 -19.17 -10.27 1.09
CA THR A 56 -17.81 -9.96 0.59
C THR A 56 -17.76 -10.05 -0.94
N HIS A 57 -18.80 -9.57 -1.61
CA HIS A 57 -18.58 -8.84 -2.85
C HIS A 57 -17.95 -7.50 -2.46
N ASP A 58 -16.73 -7.55 -1.94
CA ASP A 58 -15.90 -6.36 -1.91
C ASP A 58 -15.78 -5.89 -3.36
N GLU A 59 -16.09 -4.62 -3.57
CA GLU A 59 -15.81 -3.78 -4.73
C GLU A 59 -14.30 -3.74 -5.12
N THR A 60 -13.51 -4.75 -4.77
CA THR A 60 -12.07 -4.83 -5.05
C THR A 60 -11.70 -6.01 -5.92
N ASN A 61 -12.64 -6.56 -6.69
CA ASN A 61 -12.28 -7.20 -7.96
C ASN A 61 -12.24 -6.14 -9.07
N ILE A 62 -11.58 -5.01 -8.80
CA ILE A 62 -11.04 -4.21 -9.90
C ILE A 62 -9.88 -5.06 -10.41
N PRO A 63 -9.93 -5.57 -11.65
CA PRO A 63 -8.82 -6.33 -12.21
C PRO A 63 -7.55 -5.50 -12.03
N SER A 64 -6.55 -6.07 -11.36
CA SER A 64 -5.28 -5.42 -11.03
C SER A 64 -4.67 -4.67 -12.22
N SER A 65 -4.87 -5.16 -13.44
CA SER A 65 -4.42 -4.47 -14.66
C SER A 65 -5.07 -3.10 -14.89
N SER A 66 -6.34 -2.90 -14.52
CA SER A 66 -7.05 -1.63 -14.70
C SER A 66 -6.60 -0.55 -13.72
N ILE A 67 -6.09 -0.94 -12.54
CA ILE A 67 -5.56 0.03 -11.57
C ILE A 67 -4.22 0.57 -12.07
N THR A 68 -3.34 -0.30 -12.58
CA THR A 68 -2.02 0.09 -13.07
C THR A 68 -2.10 1.06 -14.24
N GLU A 69 -2.99 0.82 -15.22
CA GLU A 69 -3.20 1.75 -16.34
C GLU A 69 -3.64 3.15 -15.85
N LYS A 70 -4.57 3.20 -14.89
CA LYS A 70 -5.02 4.48 -14.30
C LYS A 70 -3.90 5.20 -13.55
N ILE A 71 -2.99 4.47 -12.90
CA ILE A 71 -1.85 5.05 -12.20
C ILE A 71 -0.93 5.76 -13.20
N ASP A 72 -0.64 5.15 -14.34
CA ASP A 72 0.23 5.76 -15.36
C ASP A 72 -0.39 7.04 -15.96
N ASP A 73 -1.70 7.03 -16.24
CA ASP A 73 -2.45 8.22 -16.68
C ASP A 73 -2.37 9.36 -15.65
N TYR A 74 -2.50 9.03 -14.36
CA TYR A 74 -2.36 10.00 -13.28
C TYR A 74 -0.92 10.50 -13.13
N ILE A 75 0.09 9.64 -13.28
CA ILE A 75 1.50 10.06 -13.26
C ILE A 75 1.78 11.06 -14.37
N HIS A 76 1.30 10.80 -15.60
CA HIS A 76 1.45 11.72 -16.72
C HIS A 76 0.77 13.07 -16.42
N SER A 77 -0.50 13.02 -15.98
CA SER A 77 -1.30 14.20 -15.63
C SER A 77 -0.67 15.04 -14.51
N LEU A 78 -0.06 14.40 -13.52
CA LEU A 78 0.60 15.07 -12.40
C LEU A 78 1.94 15.69 -12.82
N LYS A 79 2.71 15.00 -13.68
CA LYS A 79 3.96 15.55 -14.23
C LYS A 79 3.72 16.75 -15.14
N GLU A 80 2.64 16.74 -15.91
CA GLU A 80 2.26 17.86 -16.77
C GLU A 80 1.90 19.10 -15.94
N ARG A 81 1.16 18.94 -14.84
CA ARG A 81 0.73 20.05 -13.98
C ARG A 81 1.78 20.52 -12.99
N HIS A 82 2.55 19.60 -12.42
CA HIS A 82 3.47 19.84 -11.31
C HIS A 82 4.93 19.56 -11.65
N GLY A 83 5.27 19.34 -12.92
CA GLY A 83 6.63 19.00 -13.35
C GLY A 83 7.69 20.00 -12.88
N GLU A 84 7.30 21.26 -12.70
CA GLU A 84 8.17 22.33 -12.19
C GLU A 84 8.29 22.38 -10.65
N SER A 85 7.43 21.66 -9.93
CA SER A 85 7.37 21.65 -8.45
C SER A 85 8.53 20.88 -7.79
N GLY A 86 9.40 20.23 -8.58
CA GLY A 86 10.61 19.57 -8.08
C GLY A 86 10.37 18.24 -7.37
N TYR A 87 9.17 17.66 -7.50
CA TYR A 87 8.89 16.34 -6.95
C TYR A 87 9.71 15.24 -7.63
N GLN A 88 10.12 14.27 -6.84
CA GLN A 88 10.82 13.08 -7.27
C GLN A 88 9.85 12.09 -7.95
N PRO A 89 10.33 11.22 -8.87
CA PRO A 89 9.48 10.26 -9.58
C PRO A 89 8.58 9.41 -8.67
N TYR A 90 9.10 8.99 -7.51
CA TYR A 90 8.34 8.18 -6.55
C TYR A 90 7.19 8.96 -5.88
N GLN A 91 7.31 10.28 -5.73
CA GLN A 91 6.26 11.12 -5.14
C GLN A 91 5.05 11.19 -6.09
N TYR A 92 5.30 11.29 -7.40
CA TYR A 92 4.24 11.22 -8.42
C TYR A 92 3.55 9.86 -8.43
N LYS A 93 4.32 8.77 -8.33
CA LYS A 93 3.76 7.41 -8.28
C LYS A 93 2.87 7.21 -7.06
N LEU A 94 3.34 7.60 -5.87
CA LEU A 94 2.57 7.51 -4.64
C LEU A 94 1.29 8.36 -4.69
N TRP A 95 1.37 9.57 -5.25
CA TRP A 95 0.20 10.43 -5.40
C TRP A 95 -0.83 9.82 -6.38
N ALA A 96 -0.37 9.32 -7.53
CA ALA A 96 -1.20 8.63 -8.50
C ALA A 96 -1.90 7.38 -7.93
N GLU A 97 -1.19 6.57 -7.13
CA GLU A 97 -1.76 5.43 -6.41
C GLU A 97 -2.86 5.88 -5.44
N MET A 98 -2.62 6.94 -4.65
CA MET A 98 -3.64 7.45 -3.73
C MET A 98 -4.89 7.96 -4.46
N LEU A 99 -4.74 8.53 -5.66
CA LEU A 99 -5.86 8.94 -6.52
C LEU A 99 -6.61 7.73 -7.08
N ALA A 100 -5.89 6.72 -7.59
CA ALA A 100 -6.48 5.51 -8.14
C ALA A 100 -7.25 4.71 -7.08
N LEU A 101 -6.75 4.67 -5.85
CA LEU A 101 -7.39 4.03 -4.70
C LEU A 101 -8.47 4.90 -4.04
N GLY A 102 -8.67 6.14 -4.48
CA GLY A 102 -9.64 7.07 -3.88
C GLY A 102 -9.30 7.55 -2.46
N SER A 103 -8.09 7.25 -1.97
CA SER A 103 -7.58 7.72 -0.67
C SER A 103 -7.27 9.21 -0.68
N HIS A 104 -7.00 9.77 -1.87
CA HIS A 104 -6.83 11.19 -2.11
C HIS A 104 -7.68 11.61 -3.31
N LYS A 105 -8.23 12.83 -3.30
CA LYS A 105 -9.16 13.29 -4.36
C LYS A 105 -8.60 14.41 -5.23
N SER A 106 -7.55 15.08 -4.77
CA SER A 106 -7.02 16.27 -5.44
C SER A 106 -5.83 15.94 -6.31
N GLN A 107 -5.88 16.40 -7.56
CA GLN A 107 -4.73 16.39 -8.47
C GLN A 107 -3.93 17.69 -8.41
N GLU A 108 -4.47 18.73 -7.77
CA GLU A 108 -3.79 20.04 -7.65
C GLU A 108 -2.98 20.13 -6.36
N GLU A 109 -3.50 19.57 -5.27
CA GLU A 109 -2.83 19.62 -3.97
C GLU A 109 -2.21 18.27 -3.64
N PRO A 110 -0.92 18.23 -3.26
CA PRO A 110 -0.27 16.98 -2.90
C PRO A 110 -0.88 16.41 -1.61
N PRO A 111 -0.83 15.08 -1.42
CA PRO A 111 -1.26 14.46 -0.17
C PRO A 111 -0.50 15.03 1.03
N MET A 112 -1.19 15.18 2.17
CA MET A 112 -0.61 15.74 3.41
C MET A 112 0.39 14.82 4.13
N LEU A 113 1.13 14.00 3.40
CA LEU A 113 2.13 13.08 3.94
C LEU A 113 3.47 13.80 4.13
N PRO A 114 4.28 13.43 5.15
CA PRO A 114 5.59 14.02 5.40
C PRO A 114 6.50 14.02 4.17
N ILE A 115 6.36 13.00 3.32
CA ILE A 115 7.13 12.82 2.09
C ILE A 115 6.90 13.93 1.06
N PHE A 116 5.73 14.58 1.04
CA PHE A 116 5.42 15.71 0.13
C PHE A 116 5.76 17.08 0.74
N ARG A 117 6.12 17.15 2.03
CA ARG A 117 6.45 18.42 2.71
C ARG A 117 7.85 18.94 2.37
N ASN A 118 8.70 18.07 1.84
CA ASN A 118 10.07 18.41 1.56
C ASN A 118 10.20 19.03 0.17
N LYS A 119 10.40 20.36 0.18
CA LYS A 119 11.02 21.22 -0.85
C LYS A 119 10.08 22.00 -1.76
N ILE A 120 9.45 23.03 -1.17
CA ILE A 120 9.52 24.36 -1.81
C ILE A 120 10.77 25.03 -1.25
N ALA A 121 11.90 24.85 -1.93
CA ALA A 121 12.96 25.84 -1.82
C ALA A 121 12.37 27.14 -2.39
N LYS A 122 12.01 28.07 -1.49
CA LYS A 122 11.42 29.36 -1.84
C LYS A 122 12.23 30.03 -2.96
N LYS A 123 11.71 29.99 -4.18
CA LYS A 123 12.11 30.91 -5.25
C LYS A 123 11.37 32.22 -4.97
N THR A 124 12.10 33.14 -4.35
CA THR A 124 11.97 34.61 -4.40
C THR A 124 10.55 35.21 -4.27
N GLN A 125 10.24 35.74 -3.08
CA GLN A 125 9.44 36.96 -2.93
C GLN A 125 10.33 38.06 -2.31
N PRO A 126 10.35 39.29 -2.86
CA PRO A 126 11.02 40.43 -2.22
C PRO A 126 10.10 41.19 -1.26
N ALA A 127 10.72 41.80 -0.23
CA ALA A 127 10.21 42.78 0.75
C ALA A 127 9.28 42.24 1.87
N ALA A 128 9.49 42.49 3.17
CA ALA A 128 10.48 43.26 3.91
C ALA A 128 10.47 42.80 5.41
N SER A 129 11.62 42.93 6.09
CA SER A 129 11.79 43.22 7.54
C SER A 129 11.22 42.19 8.56
N SER A 130 11.93 41.58 9.52
CA SER A 130 13.13 41.96 10.29
C SER A 130 13.68 40.76 11.09
N SER A 131 14.99 40.80 11.37
CA SER A 131 15.74 40.25 12.53
C SER A 131 15.82 38.72 12.74
N THR A 132 16.98 38.10 12.43
CA THR A 132 18.05 37.65 13.36
C THR A 132 17.76 36.25 13.93
N SER A 133 18.49 35.17 13.61
CA SER A 133 19.92 34.97 13.89
C SER A 133 20.57 33.93 12.96
N THR A 134 21.79 34.27 12.56
CA THR A 134 22.87 33.45 12.00
C THR A 134 23.10 32.14 12.77
N MET A 135 23.38 31.04 12.06
CA MET A 135 24.55 30.15 12.24
C MET A 135 24.36 28.83 11.46
N GLY A 136 25.35 28.46 10.63
CA GLY A 136 25.60 27.07 10.29
C GLY A 136 25.27 26.62 8.86
N THR A 137 25.92 27.23 7.86
CA THR A 137 26.22 26.56 6.59
C THR A 137 27.10 25.33 6.90
N SER A 138 26.47 24.22 7.27
CA SER A 138 27.12 22.93 7.37
C SER A 138 27.04 22.29 6.00
N VAL A 139 28.20 22.16 5.38
CA VAL A 139 28.49 21.18 4.33
C VAL A 139 27.73 19.90 4.68
N PRO A 140 26.98 19.27 3.74
CA PRO A 140 26.25 18.04 4.04
C PRO A 140 27.26 16.90 4.24
N GLY A 141 27.83 16.83 5.43
CA GLY A 141 28.45 15.64 5.94
C GLY A 141 27.33 14.67 6.25
N ASN A 142 27.23 13.60 5.48
CA ASN A 142 26.33 12.49 5.74
C ASN A 142 26.65 11.93 7.12
N SER A 143 26.00 12.45 8.15
CA SER A 143 26.16 11.94 9.51
C SER A 143 25.81 10.46 9.51
N ARG A 144 26.56 9.65 10.25
CA ARG A 144 26.32 8.19 10.37
C ARG A 144 24.85 7.86 10.67
N SER A 145 24.19 8.68 11.47
CA SER A 145 22.75 8.60 11.77
C SER A 145 21.86 8.79 10.54
N GLU A 146 22.22 9.71 9.65
CA GLU A 146 21.49 9.99 8.41
C GLU A 146 21.65 8.84 7.41
N ILE A 147 22.85 8.25 7.30
CA ILE A 147 23.09 7.07 6.46
C ILE A 147 22.27 5.87 6.96
N LEU A 148 22.25 5.63 8.28
CA LEU A 148 21.45 4.55 8.87
C LEU A 148 19.94 4.78 8.70
N ARG A 149 19.48 6.04 8.71
CA ARG A 149 18.09 6.41 8.40
C ARG A 149 17.75 6.06 6.95
N GLN A 150 18.60 6.47 6.01
CA GLN A 150 18.41 6.20 4.58
C GLN A 150 18.41 4.70 4.26
N LEU A 151 19.26 3.90 4.93
CA LEU A 151 19.27 2.44 4.79
C LEU A 151 17.97 1.78 5.26
N ARG A 152 17.35 2.31 6.32
CA ARG A 152 16.04 1.84 6.78
C ARG A 152 14.94 2.13 5.76
N GLU A 153 14.88 3.37 5.27
CA GLU A 153 13.93 3.78 4.23
C GLU A 153 14.08 2.94 2.95
N LEU A 154 15.32 2.69 2.51
CA LEU A 154 15.61 1.81 1.37
C LEU A 154 15.09 0.37 1.56
N ASN A 155 15.22 -0.17 2.78
CA ASN A 155 14.76 -1.51 3.09
C ASN A 155 13.22 -1.60 3.14
N GLU A 156 12.54 -0.56 3.61
CA GLU A 156 11.08 -0.46 3.56
C GLU A 156 10.58 -0.42 2.11
N LEU A 157 11.22 0.37 1.25
CA LEU A 157 10.88 0.44 -0.18
C LEU A 157 11.09 -0.90 -0.89
N LYS A 158 12.15 -1.64 -0.54
CA LYS A 158 12.35 -3.01 -1.02
C LYS A 158 11.23 -3.95 -0.56
N GLN A 159 10.82 -3.89 0.71
CA GLN A 159 9.75 -4.75 1.25
C GLN A 159 8.38 -4.48 0.61
N MET A 160 8.16 -3.26 0.12
CA MET A 160 6.97 -2.89 -0.63
C MET A 160 7.08 -3.24 -2.13
N ASP A 161 8.12 -3.96 -2.55
CA ASP A 161 8.38 -4.34 -3.95
C ASP A 161 8.47 -3.13 -4.90
N VAL A 162 8.84 -1.96 -4.36
CA VAL A 162 8.97 -0.71 -5.13
C VAL A 162 10.34 -0.61 -5.82
N LEU A 163 11.36 -1.25 -5.24
CA LEU A 163 12.73 -1.33 -5.76
C LEU A 163 13.07 -2.79 -6.04
N THR A 164 13.75 -3.04 -7.15
CA THR A 164 14.29 -4.37 -7.42
C THR A 164 15.49 -4.66 -6.50
N ASP A 165 15.81 -5.95 -6.35
CA ASP A 165 16.96 -6.40 -5.55
C ASP A 165 18.28 -5.76 -6.00
N GLU A 166 18.43 -5.54 -7.31
CA GLU A 166 19.59 -4.93 -7.95
C GLU A 166 19.71 -3.44 -7.59
N GLU A 167 18.63 -2.67 -7.72
CA GLU A 167 18.60 -1.24 -7.39
C GLU A 167 18.83 -0.99 -5.89
N PHE A 168 18.29 -1.87 -5.03
CA PHE A 168 18.54 -1.82 -3.60
C PHE A 168 20.02 -2.08 -3.27
N ALA A 169 20.64 -3.08 -3.91
CA ALA A 169 22.03 -3.43 -3.68
C ALA A 169 22.98 -2.30 -4.08
N ASP A 170 22.73 -1.66 -5.22
CA ASP A 170 23.55 -0.54 -5.71
C ASP A 170 23.47 0.67 -4.78
N LYS A 171 22.25 1.09 -4.39
CA LYS A 171 22.07 2.23 -3.48
C LYS A 171 22.63 1.96 -2.09
N LYS A 172 22.46 0.74 -1.57
CA LYS A 172 23.04 0.32 -0.29
C LYS A 172 24.57 0.40 -0.31
N LYS A 173 25.20 0.02 -1.42
CA LYS A 173 26.66 0.07 -1.59
C LYS A 173 27.19 1.50 -1.58
N VAL A 174 26.51 2.43 -2.26
CA VAL A 174 26.88 3.85 -2.26
C VAL A 174 26.81 4.43 -0.84
N LEU A 175 25.71 4.17 -0.13
CA LEU A 175 25.53 4.67 1.23
C LEU A 175 26.53 4.09 2.25
N LEU A 176 26.94 2.83 2.07
CA LEU A 176 27.96 2.22 2.92
C LEU A 176 29.37 2.75 2.63
N ASN A 177 29.67 3.10 1.38
CA ASN A 177 30.95 3.73 1.02
C ASN A 177 31.09 5.11 1.66
N ASP A 178 30.00 5.87 1.82
CA ASP A 178 30.01 7.17 2.50
C ASP A 178 30.23 7.04 4.03
N LEU A 179 30.18 5.82 4.58
CA LEU A 179 30.36 5.55 6.01
C LEU A 179 31.83 5.24 6.37
N ASN A 180 32.72 5.17 5.38
CA ASN A 180 34.11 4.73 5.49
C ASN A 180 35.09 5.84 5.14
#